data_AF-A0A0A1F673-F1
#
_entry.id   AF-A0A0A1F673-F1
#
_cell.length_a   1.000
_cell.length_b   1.000
_cell.length_c   1.000
_cell.angle_alpha   90.00
_cell.angle_beta   90.00
_cell.angle_gamma   90.00
#
_symmetry.space_group_name_H-M   'P 1'
#
loop_
_entity.id
_entity.type
_entity.pdbx_description
1 polymer ?
#
loop_
_entity_poly.entity_id
_entity_poly.type
_entity_poly.pdbx_seq_one_letter_code
_entity_poly.pdbx_strand_id
1 'polypeptide(L)'
;MDWSSALGVVEKLAPMIATGVGGPLAGGAMAALESVFNLTPAADVTADTRQSQLAAAISGATPDQLLAMTQANQNYQLQMATVGFKDKEALAALAQQQTLAYVSDTQDARKYTSNKVFWLGIAVLTTFAVVMVMALVGCYEVLTGGITIKDVAVVAAVAGLIGSVVGYVAANAQQVIGYFFGSSAGSESKTTAMADSLKNAISAQK
;
A
#
# COMPACT_ATOMS: atom_id res chain seq x y z
N MET A 1 36.82 35.46 24.20
CA MET A 1 37.44 34.51 23.25
C MET A 1 36.74 34.63 21.92
N ASP A 2 37.43 34.37 20.82
CA ASP A 2 36.79 34.15 19.52
C ASP A 2 36.07 32.78 19.52
N TRP A 3 34.98 32.64 18.77
CA TRP A 3 34.15 31.43 18.71
C TRP A 3 34.98 30.21 18.32
N SER A 4 35.92 30.36 17.39
CA SER A 4 36.86 29.31 16.98
C SER A 4 37.68 28.77 18.17
N SER A 5 38.11 29.65 19.08
CA SER A 5 38.86 29.24 20.27
C SER A 5 37.98 28.54 21.30
N ALA A 6 36.71 28.96 21.43
CA ALA A 6 35.74 28.31 22.31
C ALA A 6 35.36 26.93 21.78
N LEU A 7 35.21 26.80 20.46
CA LEU A 7 34.95 25.54 19.79
C LEU A 7 36.07 24.52 20.04
N GLY A 8 37.33 24.96 20.04
CA GLY A 8 38.48 24.09 20.36
C GLY A 8 38.50 23.57 21.81
N VAL A 9 37.84 24.27 22.75
CA VAL A 9 37.65 23.79 24.14
C VAL A 9 36.50 22.78 24.19
N VAL A 10 35.40 23.07 23.50
CA VAL A 10 34.25 22.15 23.38
C VAL A 10 34.64 20.88 22.65
N GLU A 11 35.49 20.93 21.63
CA GLU A 11 35.97 19.77 20.89
C GLU A 11 36.77 18.80 21.78
N LYS A 12 37.56 19.33 22.73
CA LYS A 12 38.35 18.51 23.65
C LYS A 12 37.53 17.87 24.77
N LEU A 13 36.49 18.54 25.25
CA LEU A 13 35.74 18.12 26.44
C LEU A 13 34.33 17.58 26.13
N ALA A 14 33.81 17.90 24.95
CA ALA A 14 32.47 17.57 24.46
C ALA A 14 32.46 17.35 22.93
N PRO A 15 33.17 16.32 22.43
CA PRO A 15 33.40 16.12 20.99
C PRO A 15 32.12 15.89 20.17
N MET A 16 31.11 15.18 20.69
CA MET A 16 29.85 14.93 19.97
C MET A 16 29.00 16.19 19.84
N ILE A 17 29.03 17.04 20.87
CA ILE A 17 28.41 18.36 20.82
C ILE A 17 29.14 19.24 19.81
N ALA A 18 30.48 19.24 19.79
CA ALA A 18 31.26 20.00 18.80
C ALA A 18 30.94 19.58 17.35
N THR A 19 30.83 18.26 17.09
CA THR A 19 30.43 17.77 15.76
C THR A 19 28.98 18.12 15.43
N GLY A 20 28.10 18.11 16.44
CA GLY A 20 26.71 18.56 16.29
C GLY A 20 26.64 20.04 15.90
N VAL A 21 27.37 20.92 16.60
CA VAL A 21 27.45 22.37 16.37
C VAL A 21 27.99 22.72 14.98
N GLY A 22 28.93 21.94 14.44
CA GLY A 22 29.46 22.11 13.09
C GLY A 22 28.69 21.37 11.99
N GLY A 23 27.65 20.61 12.35
CA GLY A 23 26.91 19.72 11.45
C GLY A 23 25.43 20.09 11.28
N PRO A 24 24.64 19.28 10.55
CA PRO A 24 23.21 19.52 10.31
C PRO A 24 22.35 19.49 11.58
N LEU A 25 22.92 19.09 12.73
CA LEU A 25 22.27 19.04 14.04
C LEU A 25 22.68 20.21 14.96
N ALA A 26 23.25 21.29 14.40
CA ALA A 26 23.81 22.42 15.15
C ALA A 26 22.83 23.06 16.14
N GLY A 27 21.53 23.11 15.79
CA GLY A 27 20.50 23.65 16.67
C GLY A 27 20.41 22.91 18.01
N GLY A 28 20.39 21.58 17.98
CA GLY A 28 20.27 20.74 19.18
C GLY A 28 21.54 20.69 20.02
N ALA A 29 22.71 20.73 19.38
CA ALA A 29 23.99 20.71 20.08
C ALA A 29 24.29 22.05 20.78
N MET A 30 23.93 23.17 20.17
CA MET A 30 24.03 24.49 20.80
C MET A 30 23.07 24.62 22.00
N ALA A 31 21.85 24.08 21.90
CA ALA A 31 20.89 24.06 23.01
C ALA A 31 21.41 23.24 24.21
N ALA A 32 22.13 22.14 23.95
CA ALA A 32 22.77 21.36 25.01
C ALA A 32 23.85 22.17 25.75
N LEU A 33 24.68 22.95 25.04
CA LEU A 33 25.66 23.84 25.68
C LEU A 33 25.01 24.99 26.44
N GLU A 34 23.98 25.60 25.88
CA GLU A 34 23.19 26.67 26.50
C GLU A 34 22.59 26.21 27.84
N SER A 35 22.10 24.96 27.92
CA SER A 35 21.59 24.37 29.16
C SER A 35 22.66 24.17 30.24
N VAL A 36 23.92 23.92 29.85
CA VAL A 36 25.04 23.74 30.81
C VAL A 36 25.47 25.08 31.42
N PHE A 37 25.42 26.15 30.63
CA PHE A 37 25.80 27.50 31.06
C PHE A 37 24.62 28.34 31.55
N ASN A 38 23.42 27.74 31.70
CA ASN A 38 22.17 28.43 32.04
C ASN A 38 21.89 29.67 31.16
N LEU A 39 22.27 29.60 29.89
CA LEU A 39 21.97 30.62 28.91
C LEU A 39 20.65 30.26 28.25
N THR A 40 19.59 31.05 28.47
CA THR A 40 18.36 30.99 27.67
C THR A 40 18.42 32.06 26.59
N PRO A 41 18.62 31.70 25.31
CA PRO A 41 18.48 32.67 24.24
C PRO A 41 17.01 33.06 24.10
N ALA A 42 16.73 34.36 23.93
CA ALA A 42 15.41 34.79 23.47
C ALA A 42 15.15 34.22 22.06
N ALA A 43 13.90 33.93 21.73
CA ALA A 43 13.51 33.23 20.50
C ALA A 43 13.88 33.94 19.17
N ASP A 44 14.37 35.19 19.24
CA ASP A 44 14.69 36.07 18.10
C ASP A 44 16.21 36.33 17.92
N VAL A 45 17.07 35.56 18.57
CA VAL A 45 18.53 35.79 18.55
C VAL A 45 19.20 35.04 17.40
N THR A 46 19.90 35.77 16.52
CA THR A 46 20.70 35.21 15.41
C THR A 46 21.77 34.23 15.89
N ALA A 47 22.10 33.25 15.04
CA ALA A 47 23.08 32.20 15.33
C ALA A 47 24.44 32.75 15.80
N ASP A 48 24.90 33.86 15.21
CA ASP A 48 26.17 34.53 15.56
C ASP A 48 26.17 35.13 16.97
N THR A 49 25.01 35.65 17.40
CA THR A 49 24.84 36.25 18.74
C THR A 49 24.80 35.16 19.82
N ARG A 50 24.23 33.99 19.50
CA ARG A 50 24.30 32.80 20.37
C ARG A 50 25.73 32.26 20.51
N GLN A 51 26.45 32.15 19.40
CA GLN A 51 27.83 31.67 19.37
C GLN A 51 28.75 32.58 20.20
N SER A 52 28.59 33.90 20.09
CA SER A 52 29.38 34.85 20.88
C SER A 52 29.06 34.81 22.39
N GLN A 53 27.79 34.64 22.78
CA GLN A 53 27.40 34.47 24.19
C GLN A 53 27.97 33.18 24.80
N LEU A 54 27.93 32.08 24.05
CA LEU A 54 28.53 30.81 24.46
C LEU A 54 30.05 30.90 24.55
N ALA A 55 30.71 31.56 23.58
CA ALA A 55 32.16 31.77 23.63
C ALA A 55 32.61 32.57 24.87
N ALA A 56 31.80 33.54 25.30
CA ALA A 56 32.03 34.30 26.52
C ALA A 56 31.86 33.43 27.77
N ALA A 57 30.79 32.62 27.85
CA ALA A 57 30.54 31.72 28.97
C ALA A 57 31.61 30.61 29.10
N ILE A 58 32.07 30.05 27.98
CA ILE A 58 33.15 29.06 27.94
C ILE A 58 34.48 29.67 28.41
N SER A 59 34.74 30.95 28.11
CA SER A 59 35.97 31.63 28.53
C SER A 59 36.05 31.94 30.02
N GLY A 60 34.91 32.00 30.72
CA GLY A 60 34.81 32.20 32.16
C GLY A 60 34.38 30.94 32.93
N ALA A 61 34.40 29.78 32.29
CA ALA A 61 33.83 28.56 32.83
C ALA A 61 34.56 28.09 34.10
N THR A 62 33.80 27.75 35.14
CA THR A 62 34.35 27.14 36.35
C THR A 62 34.67 25.65 36.13
N PRO A 63 35.57 25.03 36.93
CA PRO A 63 35.87 23.60 36.81
C PRO A 63 34.65 22.69 36.88
N ASP A 64 33.65 23.06 37.69
CA ASP A 64 32.37 22.33 37.79
C ASP A 64 31.53 22.44 36.51
N GLN A 65 31.55 23.61 35.84
CA GLN A 65 30.85 23.81 34.56
C GLN A 65 31.50 23.02 33.42
N LEU A 66 32.83 22.85 33.44
CA LEU A 66 33.54 21.99 32.49
C LEU A 66 33.17 20.51 32.68
N LEU A 67 33.01 20.07 33.93
CA LEU A 67 32.57 18.70 34.25
C LEU A 67 31.11 18.47 33.83
N ALA A 68 30.24 19.45 34.09
CA ALA A 68 28.85 19.44 33.62
C ALA A 68 28.76 19.37 32.08
N MET A 69 29.66 20.04 31.36
CA MET A 69 29.74 19.97 29.90
C MET A 69 30.10 18.57 29.40
N THR A 70 31.03 17.88 30.05
CA THR A 70 31.36 16.49 29.71
C THR A 70 30.19 15.54 29.99
N GLN A 71 29.46 15.74 31.08
CA GLN A 71 28.24 14.96 31.38
C GLN A 71 27.13 15.21 30.35
N ALA A 72 26.92 16.47 29.95
CA ALA A 72 25.98 16.83 28.90
C ALA A 72 26.34 16.18 27.56
N ASN A 73 27.63 16.09 27.22
CA ASN A 73 28.09 15.40 26.02
C ASN A 73 27.78 13.89 26.04
N GLN A 74 27.94 13.23 27.19
CA GLN A 74 27.57 11.81 27.34
C GLN A 74 26.06 11.59 27.20
N ASN A 75 25.25 12.46 27.79
CA ASN A 75 23.79 12.40 27.69
C ASN A 75 23.32 12.65 26.24
N TYR A 76 23.91 13.66 25.57
CA TYR A 76 23.65 13.93 24.16
C TYR A 76 23.99 12.73 23.27
N GLN A 77 25.13 12.06 23.51
CA GLN A 77 25.50 10.85 22.78
C GLN A 77 24.48 9.70 22.99
N LEU A 78 24.01 9.49 24.22
CA LEU A 78 22.99 8.49 24.54
C LEU A 78 21.65 8.79 23.84
N GLN A 79 21.23 10.06 23.82
CA GLN A 79 20.01 10.48 23.15
C GLN A 79 20.11 10.27 21.64
N MET A 80 21.23 10.65 21.02
CA MET A 80 21.45 10.45 19.58
C MET A 80 21.51 8.96 19.21
N ALA A 81 22.12 8.12 20.05
CA ALA A 81 22.08 6.67 19.84
C ALA A 81 20.64 6.15 19.93
N THR A 82 19.88 6.56 20.95
CA THR A 82 18.49 6.12 21.17
C THR A 82 17.57 6.52 20.01
N VAL A 83 17.69 7.76 19.53
CA VAL A 83 16.93 8.25 18.37
C VAL A 83 17.29 7.44 17.12
N GLY A 84 18.58 7.20 16.88
CA GLY A 84 19.03 6.36 15.76
C GLY A 84 18.54 4.91 15.81
N PHE A 85 18.32 4.34 17.00
CA PHE A 85 17.68 3.02 17.15
C PHE A 85 16.17 3.07 16.83
N LYS A 86 15.46 4.09 17.32
CA LYS A 86 14.02 4.28 17.02
C LYS A 86 13.76 4.49 15.54
N ASP A 87 14.63 5.22 14.85
CA ASP A 87 14.51 5.45 13.42
C ASP A 87 14.67 4.15 12.62
N LYS A 88 15.63 3.29 13.01
CA LYS A 88 15.82 1.98 12.38
C LYS A 88 14.62 1.06 12.58
N GLU A 89 14.06 1.04 13.78
CA GLU A 89 12.86 0.26 14.08
C GLU A 89 11.64 0.77 13.30
N ALA A 90 11.46 2.10 13.25
CA ALA A 90 10.40 2.72 12.46
C ALA A 90 10.53 2.43 10.96
N LEU A 91 11.76 2.48 10.41
CA LEU A 91 12.03 2.12 9.02
C LEU A 91 11.73 0.63 8.75
N ALA A 92 12.09 -0.26 9.67
CA ALA A 92 11.76 -1.68 9.56
C ALA A 92 10.24 -1.93 9.61
N ALA A 93 9.53 -1.23 10.49
CA ALA A 93 8.06 -1.31 10.58
C ALA A 93 7.39 -0.79 9.30
N LEU A 94 7.89 0.32 8.73
CA LEU A 94 7.40 0.85 7.45
C LEU A 94 7.63 -0.14 6.30
N ALA A 95 8.80 -0.77 6.23
CA ALA A 95 9.10 -1.79 5.22
C ALA A 95 8.19 -3.02 5.35
N GLN A 96 7.90 -3.46 6.59
CA GLN A 96 6.96 -4.54 6.85
C GLN A 96 5.54 -4.14 6.41
N GLN A 97 5.10 -2.93 6.74
CA GLN A 97 3.79 -2.43 6.38
C GLN A 97 3.61 -2.30 4.86
N GLN A 98 4.64 -1.85 4.13
CA GLN A 98 4.65 -1.85 2.66
C GLN A 98 4.52 -3.26 2.09
N THR A 99 5.23 -4.23 2.65
CA THR A 99 5.15 -5.62 2.21
C THR A 99 3.77 -6.20 2.45
N LEU A 100 3.18 -5.94 3.63
CA LEU A 100 1.82 -6.37 3.95
C LEU A 100 0.79 -5.73 3.02
N ALA A 101 0.92 -4.43 2.71
CA ALA A 101 0.03 -3.74 1.78
C ALA A 101 0.11 -4.34 0.37
N TYR A 102 1.31 -4.68 -0.12
CA TYR A 102 1.50 -5.35 -1.40
C TYR A 102 0.90 -6.77 -1.41
N VAL A 103 1.09 -7.53 -0.33
CA VAL A 103 0.52 -8.87 -0.20
C VAL A 103 -1.01 -8.81 -0.12
N SER A 104 -1.59 -7.85 0.61
CA SER A 104 -3.04 -7.70 0.66
C SER A 104 -3.63 -7.32 -0.70
N ASP A 105 -2.99 -6.41 -1.43
CA ASP A 105 -3.43 -5.98 -2.77
C ASP A 105 -3.40 -7.15 -3.77
N THR A 106 -2.31 -7.93 -3.78
CA THR A 106 -2.19 -9.10 -4.65
C THR A 106 -3.11 -10.27 -4.27
N GLN A 107 -3.45 -10.42 -2.98
CA GLN A 107 -4.39 -11.44 -2.52
C GLN A 107 -5.84 -11.09 -2.86
N ASP A 108 -6.23 -9.82 -2.73
CA ASP A 108 -7.59 -9.38 -3.09
C ASP A 108 -7.86 -9.58 -4.59
N ALA A 109 -6.89 -9.25 -5.45
CA ALA A 109 -7.01 -9.49 -6.90
C ALA A 109 -7.36 -10.97 -7.25
N ARG A 110 -6.93 -11.94 -6.44
CA ARG A 110 -7.23 -13.37 -6.66
C ARG A 110 -8.57 -13.81 -6.06
N LYS A 111 -9.11 -13.10 -5.06
CA LYS A 111 -10.40 -13.41 -4.43
C LYS A 111 -11.60 -12.86 -5.19
N TYR A 112 -11.44 -11.76 -5.94
CA TYR A 112 -12.57 -11.08 -6.59
C TYR A 112 -13.11 -11.75 -7.86
N THR A 113 -12.47 -12.79 -8.38
CA THR A 113 -13.13 -13.62 -9.40
C THR A 113 -14.03 -14.62 -8.68
N SER A 114 -15.34 -14.32 -8.61
CA SER A 114 -16.38 -15.25 -8.14
C SER A 114 -16.34 -16.51 -9.00
N ASN A 115 -15.48 -17.45 -8.60
CA ASN A 115 -15.11 -18.64 -9.37
C ASN A 115 -16.37 -19.45 -9.74
N LYS A 116 -17.38 -19.46 -8.86
CA LYS A 116 -18.63 -20.18 -9.07
C LYS A 116 -19.47 -19.64 -10.23
N VAL A 117 -19.59 -18.31 -10.34
CA VAL A 117 -20.38 -17.68 -11.41
C VAL A 117 -19.69 -17.88 -12.75
N PHE A 118 -18.36 -17.69 -12.80
CA PHE A 118 -17.56 -17.95 -14.00
C PHE A 118 -17.67 -19.40 -14.50
N TRP A 119 -17.54 -20.39 -13.61
CA TRP A 119 -17.70 -21.80 -13.97
C TRP A 119 -19.13 -22.15 -14.40
N LEU A 120 -20.14 -21.51 -13.81
CA LEU A 120 -21.53 -21.67 -14.27
C LEU A 120 -21.71 -21.12 -15.69
N GLY A 121 -21.07 -19.98 -16.00
CA GLY A 121 -21.00 -19.45 -17.36
C GLY A 121 -20.35 -20.41 -18.35
N ILE A 122 -19.20 -20.98 -17.99
CA ILE A 122 -18.51 -22.02 -18.78
C ILE A 122 -19.42 -23.23 -19.00
N ALA A 123 -20.11 -23.70 -17.98
CA ALA A 123 -20.99 -24.87 -18.10
C ALA A 123 -22.15 -24.63 -19.08
N VAL A 124 -22.78 -23.45 -19.04
CA VAL A 124 -23.86 -23.09 -19.97
C VAL A 124 -23.34 -22.94 -21.40
N LEU A 125 -22.21 -22.24 -21.60
CA LEU A 125 -21.61 -22.08 -22.93
C LEU A 125 -21.12 -23.41 -23.52
N THR A 126 -20.57 -24.29 -22.68
CA THR A 126 -20.15 -25.64 -23.10
C THR A 126 -21.35 -26.48 -23.52
N THR A 127 -22.45 -26.42 -22.76
CA THR A 127 -23.70 -27.12 -23.11
C THR A 127 -24.25 -26.61 -24.43
N PHE A 128 -24.24 -25.30 -24.67
CA PHE A 128 -24.62 -24.71 -25.95
C PHE A 128 -23.72 -25.20 -27.10
N ALA A 129 -22.39 -25.18 -26.92
CA ALA A 129 -21.46 -25.67 -27.93
C ALA A 129 -21.72 -27.15 -28.28
N VAL A 130 -21.95 -28.01 -27.28
CA VAL A 130 -22.26 -29.43 -27.50
C VAL A 130 -23.57 -29.61 -28.27
N VAL A 131 -24.64 -28.88 -27.90
CA VAL A 131 -25.92 -28.93 -28.61
C VAL A 131 -25.78 -28.47 -30.07
N MET A 132 -25.02 -27.40 -30.32
CA MET A 132 -24.76 -26.92 -31.68
C MET A 132 -23.95 -27.92 -32.51
N VAL A 133 -22.92 -28.54 -31.93
CA VAL A 133 -22.13 -29.58 -32.61
C VAL A 133 -23.01 -30.78 -32.94
N MET A 134 -23.83 -31.27 -32.00
CA MET A 134 -24.75 -32.38 -32.27
C MET A 134 -25.78 -32.04 -33.34
N ALA A 135 -26.32 -30.82 -33.34
CA ALA A 135 -27.24 -30.37 -34.37
C ALA A 135 -26.58 -30.33 -35.76
N LEU A 136 -25.35 -29.79 -35.86
CA LEU A 136 -24.60 -29.74 -37.11
C LEU A 136 -24.22 -31.13 -37.62
N VAL A 137 -23.79 -32.04 -36.75
CA VAL A 137 -23.51 -33.44 -37.09
C VAL A 137 -24.79 -34.14 -37.55
N GLY A 138 -25.92 -33.95 -36.85
CA GLY A 138 -27.20 -34.50 -37.26
C GLY A 138 -27.65 -34.01 -38.64
N CYS A 139 -27.50 -32.72 -38.93
CA CYS A 139 -27.77 -32.16 -40.25
C CYS A 139 -26.83 -32.74 -41.33
N TYR A 140 -25.55 -32.93 -41.00
CA TYR A 140 -24.57 -33.52 -41.91
C TYR A 140 -24.93 -34.98 -42.27
N GLU A 141 -25.26 -35.81 -41.27
CA GLU A 141 -25.67 -37.21 -41.47
C GLU A 141 -26.96 -37.36 -42.31
N VAL A 142 -27.90 -36.42 -42.15
CA VAL A 142 -29.11 -36.37 -42.98
C VAL A 142 -28.78 -36.00 -44.43
N LEU A 143 -27.86 -35.05 -44.65
CA LEU A 143 -27.45 -34.64 -46.00
C LEU A 143 -26.61 -35.68 -46.74
N THR A 144 -25.74 -36.41 -46.04
CA THR A 144 -24.86 -37.44 -46.63
C THR A 144 -25.55 -38.79 -46.82
N GLY A 145 -26.82 -38.90 -46.41
CA GLY A 145 -27.66 -40.08 -46.65
C GLY A 145 -27.55 -41.17 -45.57
N GLY A 146 -26.89 -40.89 -44.44
CA GLY A 146 -26.74 -41.83 -43.32
C GLY A 146 -28.06 -42.20 -42.63
N ILE A 147 -29.08 -41.33 -42.71
CA ILE A 147 -30.42 -41.56 -42.14
C ILE A 147 -31.49 -41.35 -43.22
N THR A 148 -31.95 -42.44 -43.85
CA THR A 148 -33.01 -42.39 -44.87
C THR A 148 -34.39 -42.37 -44.22
N ILE A 149 -34.93 -41.18 -43.94
CA ILE A 149 -36.27 -41.03 -43.37
C ILE A 149 -37.29 -41.06 -44.53
N LYS A 150 -38.18 -42.06 -44.53
CA LYS A 150 -39.17 -42.27 -45.60
C LYS A 150 -40.34 -41.29 -45.57
N ASP A 151 -40.54 -40.57 -44.47
CA ASP A 151 -41.67 -39.68 -44.27
C ASP A 151 -41.22 -38.24 -44.00
N VAL A 152 -41.47 -37.36 -44.98
CA VAL A 152 -41.11 -35.94 -44.94
C VAL A 152 -41.78 -35.22 -43.78
N ALA A 153 -42.98 -35.64 -43.36
CA ALA A 153 -43.68 -35.03 -42.23
C ALA A 153 -42.95 -35.26 -40.90
N VAL A 154 -42.34 -36.44 -40.73
CA VAL A 154 -41.56 -36.78 -39.54
C VAL A 154 -40.25 -35.99 -39.51
N VAL A 155 -39.59 -35.81 -40.66
CA VAL A 155 -38.39 -34.96 -40.77
C VAL A 155 -38.70 -33.52 -40.38
N ALA A 156 -39.79 -32.96 -40.89
CA ALA A 156 -40.20 -31.59 -40.58
C ALA A 156 -40.52 -31.41 -39.09
N ALA A 157 -41.22 -32.38 -38.48
CA ALA A 157 -41.55 -32.35 -37.05
C ALA A 157 -40.28 -32.44 -36.17
N VAL A 158 -39.35 -33.34 -36.50
CA VAL A 158 -38.08 -33.50 -35.76
C VAL A 158 -37.17 -32.28 -35.94
N ALA A 159 -37.06 -31.73 -37.16
CA ALA A 159 -36.30 -30.51 -37.41
C ALA A 159 -36.88 -29.31 -36.67
N GLY A 160 -38.22 -29.19 -36.59
CA GLY A 160 -38.90 -28.16 -35.81
C GLY A 160 -38.62 -28.28 -34.31
N LEU A 161 -38.65 -29.50 -33.76
CA LEU A 161 -38.30 -29.76 -32.37
C LEU A 161 -36.84 -29.38 -32.08
N ILE A 162 -35.89 -29.84 -32.91
CA ILE A 162 -34.46 -29.54 -32.77
C ILE A 162 -34.24 -28.02 -32.86
N GLY A 163 -34.85 -27.35 -33.83
CA GLY A 163 -34.76 -25.89 -33.98
C GLY A 163 -35.27 -25.14 -32.74
N SER A 164 -36.35 -25.60 -32.13
CA SER A 164 -36.88 -24.98 -30.90
C SER A 164 -35.94 -25.16 -29.69
N VAL A 165 -35.33 -26.35 -29.54
CA VAL A 165 -34.37 -26.65 -28.47
C VAL A 165 -33.09 -25.83 -28.67
N VAL A 166 -32.55 -25.81 -29.89
CA VAL A 166 -31.38 -24.99 -30.23
C VAL A 166 -31.66 -23.50 -29.98
N GLY A 167 -32.83 -23.00 -30.40
CA GLY A 167 -33.24 -21.62 -30.16
C GLY A 167 -33.35 -21.27 -28.68
N TYR A 168 -33.91 -22.17 -27.87
CA TYR A 168 -33.99 -21.99 -26.42
C TYR A 168 -32.60 -21.95 -25.76
N VAL A 169 -31.71 -22.89 -26.10
CA VAL A 169 -30.35 -22.90 -25.55
C VAL A 169 -29.55 -21.68 -26.01
N ALA A 170 -29.70 -21.25 -27.27
CA ALA A 170 -29.08 -20.02 -27.78
C ALA A 170 -29.54 -18.77 -27.00
N ALA A 171 -30.84 -18.65 -26.71
CA ALA A 171 -31.39 -17.53 -25.95
C ALA A 171 -30.84 -17.48 -24.51
N ASN A 172 -30.69 -18.63 -23.84
CA ASN A 172 -30.10 -18.69 -22.51
C ASN A 172 -28.58 -18.43 -22.52
N ALA A 173 -27.86 -18.90 -23.55
CA ALA A 173 -26.44 -18.58 -23.72
C ALA A 173 -26.22 -17.08 -23.92
N GLN A 174 -27.09 -16.41 -24.69
CA GLN A 174 -27.02 -14.97 -24.91
C GLN A 174 -27.22 -14.17 -23.62
N GLN A 175 -28.10 -14.63 -22.71
CA GLN A 175 -28.27 -14.02 -21.39
C GLN A 175 -26.99 -14.11 -20.54
N VAL A 176 -26.30 -15.25 -20.58
CA VAL A 176 -25.03 -15.44 -19.87
C VAL A 176 -23.94 -14.55 -20.44
N ILE A 177 -23.80 -14.48 -21.76
CA ILE A 177 -22.86 -13.57 -22.44
C ILE A 177 -23.18 -12.11 -22.05
N GLY A 178 -24.46 -11.73 -22.04
CA GLY A 178 -24.92 -10.41 -21.63
C GLY A 178 -24.63 -10.08 -20.16
N TYR A 179 -24.68 -11.06 -19.26
CA TYR A 179 -24.30 -10.86 -17.86
C TYR A 179 -22.80 -10.60 -17.69
N PHE A 180 -21.94 -11.36 -18.38
CA PHE A 180 -20.48 -11.26 -18.27
C PHE A 180 -19.87 -10.09 -19.05
N PHE A 181 -20.31 -9.86 -20.29
CA PHE A 181 -19.79 -8.82 -21.17
C PHE A 181 -20.65 -7.55 -21.18
N GLY A 182 -21.81 -7.57 -20.53
CA GLY A 182 -22.63 -6.39 -20.30
C GLY A 182 -22.31 -5.71 -18.97
N SER A 183 -23.26 -4.91 -18.48
CA SER A 183 -23.08 -4.09 -17.28
C SER A 183 -23.43 -4.80 -15.97
N SER A 184 -24.05 -5.98 -16.02
CA SER A 184 -24.61 -6.65 -14.83
C SER A 184 -23.54 -7.16 -13.86
N ALA A 185 -22.52 -7.89 -14.34
CA ALA A 185 -21.40 -8.32 -13.50
C ALA A 185 -20.60 -7.14 -12.91
N GLY A 186 -20.44 -6.05 -13.69
CA GLY A 186 -19.78 -4.84 -13.22
C GLY A 186 -20.58 -4.08 -12.14
N SER A 187 -21.91 -4.20 -12.15
CA SER A 187 -22.77 -3.54 -11.16
C SER A 187 -22.68 -4.21 -9.78
N GLU A 188 -22.59 -5.54 -9.73
CA GLU A 188 -22.38 -6.30 -8.49
C GLU A 188 -21.07 -5.92 -7.80
N SER A 189 -19.99 -5.77 -8.58
CA SER A 189 -18.69 -5.30 -8.10
C SER A 189 -18.79 -3.89 -7.50
N LYS A 190 -19.48 -2.96 -8.19
CA LYS A 190 -19.70 -1.59 -7.69
C LYS A 190 -20.54 -1.57 -6.41
N THR A 191 -21.63 -2.33 -6.35
CA THR A 191 -22.48 -2.40 -5.15
C THR A 191 -21.73 -2.95 -3.94
N THR A 192 -20.90 -3.97 -4.15
CA THR A 192 -20.05 -4.53 -3.08
C THR A 192 -19.03 -3.50 -2.60
N ALA A 193 -18.34 -2.80 -3.52
CA ALA A 193 -17.40 -1.73 -3.15
C ALA A 193 -18.08 -0.58 -2.40
N MET A 194 -19.31 -0.21 -2.78
CA MET A 194 -20.12 0.78 -2.06
C MET A 194 -20.53 0.29 -0.67
N ALA A 195 -20.93 -0.98 -0.53
CA ALA A 195 -21.27 -1.56 0.76
C ALA A 195 -20.05 -1.62 1.70
N ASP A 196 -18.88 -1.97 1.18
CA ASP A 196 -17.65 -2.06 1.97
C ASP A 196 -17.11 -0.67 2.36
N SER A 197 -17.16 0.30 1.44
CA SER A 197 -16.84 1.70 1.78
C SER A 197 -17.78 2.28 2.85
N LEU A 198 -19.08 1.96 2.79
CA LEU A 198 -20.04 2.36 3.82
C LEU A 198 -19.73 1.71 5.18
N LYS A 199 -19.44 0.40 5.22
CA LYS A 199 -19.05 -0.29 6.45
C LYS A 199 -17.78 0.32 7.06
N ASN A 200 -16.78 0.60 6.23
CA ASN A 200 -15.52 1.19 6.67
C ASN A 200 -15.75 2.59 7.26
N ALA A 201 -16.57 3.42 6.61
CA ALA A 201 -16.94 4.74 7.10
C ALA A 201 -17.67 4.69 8.46
N ILE A 202 -18.58 3.73 8.65
CA ILE A 202 -19.29 3.53 9.93
C ILE A 202 -18.34 3.05 11.03
N SER A 203 -17.41 2.15 10.71
CA SER A 203 -16.43 1.65 11.69
C SER A 203 -15.42 2.71 12.13
N ALA A 204 -15.10 3.69 11.28
CA ALA A 204 -14.18 4.77 11.60
C ALA A 204 -14.78 5.88 12.49
N GLN A 205 -16.11 5.89 12.67
CA GLN A 205 -16.80 6.84 13.56
C GLN A 205 -17.01 6.32 15.00
N LYS A 206 -16.64 5.06 15.27
CA LYS A 206 -16.66 4.47 16.62
C LYS A 206 -15.28 4.52 17.26
#